data_AF-A0A2D5YL40-F1
#
_entry.id   AF-A0A2D5YL40-F1
#
_cell.length_a   1.000
_cell.length_b   1.000
_cell.length_c   1.000
_cell.angle_alpha   90.00
_cell.angle_beta   90.00
_cell.angle_gamma   90.00
#
_symmetry.space_group_name_H-M   'P 1'
#
loop_
_entity.id
_entity.type
_entity.pdbx_description
1 polymer ?
#
loop_
_entity_poly.entity_id
_entity_poly.type
_entity_poly.pdbx_seq_one_letter_code
_entity_poly.pdbx_strand_id
1 'polypeptide(L)'
;MKNIYLILITSSLLSCTYFRNSKNHDFYRSSETDGAISCTDGQVFSGYENPSAIDGRCRLATQTCVNGTLIGPRLFPTCEPISKDCGTLKNGESFKGFTTDSAPCVKAKQKCVNGLIEGPIKLYKSCR
;
A
#
# COMPACT_ATOMS: atom_id res chain seq x y z
N MET A 1 32.36 51.73 29.89
CA MET A 1 30.99 52.02 29.44
C MET A 1 30.77 51.39 28.07
N LYS A 2 30.01 50.28 27.99
CA LYS A 2 29.26 49.88 26.80
C LYS A 2 28.25 48.79 27.20
N ASN A 3 27.06 48.98 26.66
CA ASN A 3 25.80 48.37 27.07
C ASN A 3 25.67 46.88 26.71
N ILE A 4 25.00 46.20 27.63
CA ILE A 4 24.04 45.09 27.50
C ILE A 4 23.42 44.98 26.09
N TYR A 5 23.45 43.78 25.50
CA TYR A 5 22.27 43.14 24.93
C TYR A 5 22.36 41.62 25.15
N LEU A 6 21.50 41.18 26.08
CA LEU A 6 21.23 39.80 26.43
C LEU A 6 20.38 39.18 25.31
N ILE A 7 20.96 38.35 24.44
CA ILE A 7 20.19 37.54 23.50
C ILE A 7 20.08 36.14 24.10
N LEU A 8 18.97 35.91 24.79
CA LEU A 8 18.48 34.60 25.18
C LEU A 8 18.13 33.82 23.89
N ILE A 9 19.08 33.05 23.38
CA ILE A 9 18.80 32.05 22.36
C ILE A 9 18.24 30.83 23.09
N THR A 10 16.95 30.86 23.40
CA THR A 10 16.20 29.64 23.71
C THR A 10 15.99 28.90 22.39
N SER A 11 17.05 28.22 21.94
CA SER A 11 16.94 27.23 20.87
C SER A 11 16.06 26.12 21.40
N SER A 12 14.79 26.22 21.03
CA SER A 12 13.79 25.17 21.15
C SER A 12 14.42 23.85 20.75
N LEU A 13 14.50 22.97 21.74
CA LEU A 13 14.71 21.55 21.56
C LEU A 13 13.69 21.08 20.51
N LEU A 14 14.13 20.95 19.25
CA LEU A 14 13.50 20.03 18.31
C LEU A 14 13.79 18.63 18.84
N SER A 15 13.06 18.26 19.88
CA SER A 15 12.79 16.87 20.22
C SER A 15 12.11 16.28 18.99
N CYS A 16 12.90 15.67 18.12
CA CYS A 16 12.39 14.61 17.27
C CYS A 16 11.91 13.52 18.24
N THR A 17 10.66 13.61 18.68
CA THR A 17 9.98 12.50 19.32
C THR A 17 9.85 11.44 18.24
N TYR A 18 10.89 10.62 18.17
CA TYR A 18 10.90 9.32 17.55
C TYR A 18 9.81 8.52 18.27
N PHE A 19 8.57 8.61 17.78
CA PHE A 19 7.47 7.79 18.24
C PHE A 19 7.78 6.36 17.83
N ARG A 20 8.57 5.69 18.67
CA ARG A 20 8.70 4.25 18.72
C ARG A 20 7.35 3.77 19.25
N ASN A 21 6.36 3.65 18.37
CA ASN A 21 5.09 3.08 18.77
C ASN A 21 5.32 1.61 19.08
N SER A 22 5.31 1.36 20.39
CA SER A 22 5.26 0.08 21.04
C SER A 22 4.21 -0.81 20.39
N LYS A 23 4.54 -2.08 20.29
CA LYS A 23 3.69 -3.21 19.87
C LYS A 23 2.22 -2.98 20.25
N ASN A 24 1.41 -2.47 19.32
CA ASN A 24 -0.04 -2.51 19.36
C ASN A 24 -0.48 -3.08 18.02
N HIS A 25 -0.38 -4.41 17.94
CA HIS A 25 -0.74 -5.20 16.77
C HIS A 25 -2.21 -5.64 16.83
N ASP A 26 -3.07 -4.90 17.53
CA ASP A 26 -4.41 -5.37 17.93
C ASP A 26 -5.51 -4.30 17.88
N PHE A 27 -5.54 -3.44 16.85
CA PHE A 27 -6.76 -2.64 16.61
C PHE A 27 -7.03 -2.38 15.13
N TYR A 28 -7.27 -3.44 14.35
CA TYR A 28 -7.90 -3.29 13.02
C TYR A 28 -8.86 -4.45 12.71
N ARG A 29 -9.85 -4.61 13.59
CA ARG A 29 -11.18 -5.16 13.28
C ARG A 29 -12.13 -4.04 13.70
N SER A 30 -13.12 -3.60 12.94
CA SER A 30 -14.05 -4.37 12.13
C SER A 30 -14.87 -3.38 11.30
N SER A 31 -15.19 -3.69 10.06
CA SER A 31 -16.56 -4.04 9.65
C SER A 31 -17.13 -2.96 8.73
N GLU A 32 -17.58 -3.37 7.55
CA GLU A 32 -18.46 -2.62 6.66
C GLU A 32 -19.87 -2.51 7.27
N THR A 33 -19.96 -2.02 8.50
CA THR A 33 -21.22 -1.73 9.19
C THR A 33 -21.01 -0.44 9.95
N ASP A 34 -21.78 0.60 9.60
CA ASP A 34 -22.16 1.86 10.28
C ASP A 34 -21.82 2.04 11.79
N GLY A 35 -20.63 1.67 12.22
CA GLY A 35 -20.10 1.85 13.55
C GLY A 35 -19.09 2.98 13.47
N ALA A 36 -19.50 4.18 13.90
CA ALA A 36 -18.61 5.31 14.02
C ALA A 36 -17.37 4.89 14.83
N ILE A 37 -16.21 4.86 14.17
CA ILE A 37 -14.93 4.63 14.83
C ILE A 37 -14.70 5.85 15.71
N SER A 38 -14.84 5.69 17.02
CA SER A 38 -14.44 6.73 17.97
C SER A 38 -12.92 6.77 18.01
N CYS A 39 -12.35 7.85 17.48
CA CYS A 39 -10.91 8.13 17.53
C CYS A 39 -10.65 9.39 18.38
N THR A 40 -9.49 9.45 19.02
CA THR A 40 -9.09 10.64 19.80
C THR A 40 -8.53 11.70 18.87
N ASP A 41 -8.91 12.96 19.05
CA ASP A 41 -8.42 14.08 18.22
C ASP A 41 -6.89 14.15 18.19
N GLY A 42 -6.32 14.36 17.01
CA GLY A 42 -4.87 14.36 16.78
C GLY A 42 -4.23 12.96 16.70
N GLN A 43 -4.98 11.88 16.92
CA GLN A 43 -4.47 10.51 16.75
C GLN A 43 -4.17 10.24 15.27
N VAL A 44 -3.00 9.64 15.00
CA VAL A 44 -2.56 9.27 13.66
C VAL A 44 -2.50 7.76 13.53
N PHE A 45 -3.13 7.24 12.49
CA PHE A 45 -3.11 5.84 12.09
C PHE A 45 -2.26 5.71 10.84
N SER A 46 -1.50 4.62 10.73
CA SER A 46 -0.68 4.30 9.55
C SER A 46 -1.03 2.91 9.07
N GLY A 47 -1.06 2.74 7.76
CA GLY A 47 -1.33 1.46 7.12
C GLY A 47 -1.02 1.54 5.63
N TYR A 48 -1.50 0.56 4.87
CA TYR A 48 -1.34 0.55 3.42
C TYR A 48 -2.54 1.19 2.74
N GLU A 49 -2.30 1.91 1.64
CA GLU A 49 -3.35 2.50 0.81
C GLU A 49 -4.17 1.42 0.07
N ASN A 50 -3.56 0.26 -0.19
CA ASN A 50 -4.17 -0.87 -0.88
C ASN A 50 -3.76 -2.19 -0.21
N PRO A 51 -4.63 -3.22 -0.25
CA PRO A 51 -4.32 -4.54 0.29
C PRO A 51 -3.36 -5.35 -0.58
N SER A 52 -3.09 -4.90 -1.81
CA SER A 52 -2.14 -5.50 -2.75
C SER A 52 -1.25 -4.41 -3.33
N ALA A 53 -0.01 -4.76 -3.65
CA ALA A 53 0.94 -3.84 -4.23
C ALA A 53 0.46 -3.33 -5.60
N ILE A 54 0.63 -2.04 -5.88
CA ILE A 54 0.41 -1.46 -7.21
C ILE A 54 1.79 -1.15 -7.79
N ASP A 55 2.03 -1.51 -9.05
CA ASP A 55 3.36 -1.44 -9.69
C ASP A 55 4.47 -2.15 -8.88
N GLY A 56 4.09 -3.23 -8.20
CA GLY A 56 5.00 -4.00 -7.34
C GLY A 56 5.43 -3.26 -6.06
N ARG A 57 4.73 -2.19 -5.67
CA ARG A 57 5.00 -1.43 -4.43
C ARG A 57 3.77 -1.35 -3.53
N CYS A 58 4.00 -1.59 -2.24
CA CYS A 58 3.04 -1.31 -1.19
C CYS A 58 3.23 0.14 -0.71
N ARG A 59 2.22 0.98 -0.89
CA ARG A 59 2.27 2.39 -0.48
C ARG A 59 1.70 2.54 0.91
N LEU A 60 2.49 3.14 1.81
CA LEU A 60 2.02 3.54 3.13
C LEU A 60 1.22 4.83 3.02
N ALA A 61 0.17 4.91 3.82
CA ALA A 61 -0.65 6.09 3.98
C ALA A 61 -1.03 6.27 5.45
N THR A 62 -1.52 7.46 5.77
CA THR A 62 -1.92 7.83 7.13
C THR A 62 -3.32 8.39 7.16
N GLN A 63 -4.04 8.11 8.25
CA GLN A 63 -5.27 8.80 8.61
C GLN A 63 -5.05 9.58 9.89
N THR A 64 -5.62 10.78 9.96
CA THR A 64 -5.58 11.63 11.16
C THR A 64 -6.98 11.80 11.68
N CYS A 65 -7.18 11.58 12.97
CA CYS A 65 -8.43 11.89 13.63
C CYS A 65 -8.54 13.40 13.83
N VAL A 66 -9.60 14.00 13.31
CA VAL A 66 -9.94 15.41 13.49
C VAL A 66 -11.38 15.47 14.00
N ASN A 67 -11.56 15.98 15.22
CA ASN A 67 -12.86 16.07 15.90
C ASN A 67 -13.63 14.74 15.91
N GLY A 68 -12.94 13.64 16.23
CA GLY A 68 -13.54 12.31 16.28
C GLY A 68 -13.83 11.67 14.92
N THR A 69 -13.38 12.28 13.82
CA THR A 69 -13.53 11.75 12.46
C THR A 69 -12.18 11.44 11.84
N LEU A 70 -12.02 10.26 11.24
CA LEU A 70 -10.80 9.91 10.50
C LEU A 70 -10.76 10.63 9.15
N ILE A 71 -9.73 11.45 8.95
CA ILE A 71 -9.41 12.12 7.69
C ILE A 71 -8.23 11.42 7.01
N GLY A 72 -8.39 11.05 5.74
CA GLY A 72 -7.35 10.39 4.94
C GLY A 72 -7.87 9.15 4.21
N PRO A 73 -7.03 8.49 3.40
CA PRO A 73 -7.43 7.32 2.63
C PRO A 73 -7.75 6.13 3.56
N ARG A 74 -8.62 5.23 3.09
CA ARG A 74 -8.84 3.95 3.78
C ARG A 74 -7.51 3.21 3.92
N LEU A 75 -7.26 2.70 5.12
CA LEU A 75 -6.04 1.95 5.43
C LEU A 75 -6.31 0.45 5.46
N PHE A 76 -5.33 -0.32 4.98
CA PHE A 76 -5.28 -1.76 5.06
C PHE A 76 -4.13 -2.18 5.99
N PRO A 77 -4.33 -3.20 6.85
CA PRO A 77 -3.33 -3.63 7.82
C PRO A 77 -2.15 -4.35 7.15
N THR A 78 -2.41 -4.99 6.02
CA THR A 78 -1.44 -5.72 5.23
C THR A 78 -1.46 -5.20 3.81
N CYS A 79 -0.32 -5.34 3.14
CA CYS A 79 -0.24 -5.23 1.70
C CYS A 79 0.54 -6.45 1.20
N GLU A 80 -0.12 -7.26 0.39
CA GLU A 80 0.53 -8.38 -0.25
C GLU A 80 1.34 -7.87 -1.44
N PRO A 81 2.66 -8.11 -1.48
CA PRO A 81 3.41 -7.85 -2.68
C PRO A 81 2.79 -8.66 -3.82
N ILE A 82 2.59 -8.04 -4.99
CA ILE A 82 2.36 -8.82 -6.19
C ILE A 82 3.60 -9.70 -6.33
N SER A 83 3.40 -11.01 -6.15
CA SER A 83 4.42 -12.01 -6.41
C SER A 83 4.98 -11.73 -7.80
N LYS A 84 6.25 -11.33 -7.85
CA LYS A 84 7.00 -11.16 -9.09
C LYS A 84 7.38 -12.54 -9.61
N ASP A 85 6.37 -13.31 -9.99
CA ASP A 85 6.58 -14.64 -10.52
C ASP A 85 5.93 -14.72 -11.90
N CYS A 86 6.77 -14.74 -12.92
CA CYS A 86 6.37 -15.08 -14.27
C CYS A 86 6.17 -16.60 -14.44
N GLY A 87 6.14 -17.35 -13.33
CA GLY A 87 6.13 -18.79 -13.28
C GLY A 87 7.41 -19.33 -13.92
N THR A 88 7.24 -20.11 -14.97
CA THR A 88 8.36 -20.69 -15.72
C THR A 88 8.96 -19.76 -16.77
N LEU A 89 8.38 -18.58 -17.02
CA LEU A 89 8.88 -17.64 -18.02
C LEU A 89 10.04 -16.80 -17.46
N LYS A 90 11.13 -16.70 -18.21
CA LYS A 90 12.23 -15.77 -17.90
C LYS A 90 11.85 -14.34 -18.27
N ASN A 91 12.54 -13.36 -17.68
CA ASN A 91 12.36 -11.95 -18.05
C ASN A 91 12.52 -11.73 -19.56
N GLY A 92 11.57 -11.04 -20.18
CA GLY A 92 11.50 -10.80 -21.63
C GLY A 92 10.83 -11.91 -22.43
N GLU A 93 10.68 -13.12 -21.86
CA GLU A 93 9.99 -14.22 -22.54
C GLU A 93 8.50 -13.96 -22.65
N SER A 94 7.87 -14.63 -23.61
CA SER A 94 6.45 -14.49 -23.85
C SER A 94 5.80 -15.83 -24.10
N PHE A 95 4.59 -15.99 -23.58
CA PHE A 95 3.72 -17.12 -23.85
C PHE A 95 2.52 -16.68 -24.68
N LYS A 96 2.15 -17.47 -25.68
CA LYS A 96 0.95 -17.24 -26.51
C LYS A 96 -0.05 -18.35 -26.24
N GLY A 97 -1.33 -17.98 -26.16
CA GLY A 97 -2.43 -18.92 -25.93
C GLY A 97 -3.77 -18.28 -26.20
N PHE A 98 -4.81 -18.81 -25.57
CA PHE A 98 -6.18 -18.31 -25.66
C PHE A 98 -6.66 -17.79 -24.31
N THR A 99 -7.50 -16.76 -24.29
CA THR A 99 -8.10 -16.25 -23.03
C THR A 99 -9.20 -17.17 -22.49
N THR A 100 -9.76 -18.01 -23.36
CA THR A 100 -10.79 -19.01 -23.05
C THR A 100 -10.36 -20.37 -23.62
N ASP A 101 -10.84 -21.45 -23.02
CA ASP A 101 -10.71 -22.82 -23.54
C ASP A 101 -11.89 -23.25 -24.43
N SER A 102 -12.85 -22.35 -24.64
CA SER A 102 -14.06 -22.58 -25.43
C SER A 102 -14.32 -21.41 -26.39
N ALA A 103 -14.97 -21.71 -27.52
CA ALA A 103 -15.34 -20.70 -28.51
C ALA A 103 -16.25 -19.61 -27.92
N PRO A 104 -16.05 -18.32 -28.27
CA PRO A 104 -15.09 -17.81 -29.25
C PRO A 104 -13.66 -17.73 -28.72
N CYS A 105 -12.74 -18.32 -29.47
CA CYS A 105 -11.33 -18.41 -29.10
C CYS A 105 -10.58 -17.10 -29.37
N VAL A 106 -10.31 -16.32 -28.33
CA VAL A 106 -9.53 -15.08 -28.46
C VAL A 106 -8.05 -15.37 -28.16
N LYS A 107 -7.20 -15.23 -29.17
CA LYS A 107 -5.74 -15.35 -29.01
C LYS A 107 -5.22 -14.19 -28.17
N ALA A 108 -4.33 -14.49 -27.25
CA ALA A 108 -3.65 -13.49 -26.46
C ALA A 108 -2.21 -13.90 -26.14
N LYS A 109 -1.46 -12.95 -25.59
CA LYS A 109 -0.05 -13.06 -25.27
C LYS A 109 0.19 -12.56 -23.85
N GLN A 110 0.97 -13.32 -23.09
CA GLN A 110 1.59 -12.90 -21.84
C GLN A 110 3.07 -12.63 -22.12
N LYS A 111 3.63 -11.59 -21.50
CA LYS A 111 5.06 -11.29 -21.53
C LYS A 111 5.55 -11.11 -20.10
N CYS A 112 6.65 -11.76 -19.75
CA CYS A 112 7.33 -11.47 -18.50
C CYS A 112 8.15 -10.18 -18.66
N VAL A 113 7.89 -9.17 -17.83
CA VAL A 113 8.64 -7.92 -17.79
C VAL A 113 9.01 -7.63 -16.34
N ASN A 114 10.30 -7.69 -16.03
CA ASN A 114 10.87 -7.47 -14.70
C ASN A 114 10.23 -8.33 -13.59
N GLY A 115 9.89 -9.58 -13.93
CA GLY A 115 9.24 -10.53 -13.02
C GLY A 115 7.72 -10.36 -12.93
N LEU A 116 7.10 -9.50 -13.74
CA LEU A 116 5.65 -9.33 -13.80
C LEU A 116 5.10 -9.85 -15.13
N ILE A 117 3.94 -10.51 -15.10
CA ILE A 117 3.20 -10.87 -16.31
C ILE A 117 2.47 -9.63 -16.82
N GLU A 118 2.85 -9.14 -18.00
CA GLU A 118 2.05 -8.23 -18.81
C GLU A 118 1.12 -9.05 -19.72
N GLY A 119 -0.18 -8.74 -19.70
CA GLY A 119 -1.21 -9.43 -20.48
C GLY A 119 -2.28 -10.09 -19.60
N PRO A 120 -3.14 -10.95 -20.17
CA PRO A 120 -4.18 -11.65 -19.40
C PRO A 120 -3.56 -12.52 -18.31
N ILE A 121 -4.23 -12.72 -17.18
CA ILE A 121 -3.70 -13.49 -16.03
C ILE A 121 -3.59 -14.99 -16.34
N LYS A 122 -4.45 -15.50 -17.24
CA LYS A 122 -4.51 -16.92 -17.61
C LYS A 122 -4.57 -17.07 -19.12
N LEU A 123 -3.78 -18.00 -19.65
CA LEU A 123 -3.84 -18.44 -21.04
C LEU A 123 -3.98 -19.95 -21.12
N TYR A 124 -4.81 -20.41 -22.05
CA TYR A 124 -5.00 -21.81 -22.37
C TYR A 124 -4.14 -22.18 -23.58
N LYS A 125 -3.49 -23.36 -23.54
CA LYS A 125 -2.67 -23.88 -24.65
C LYS A 125 -3.51 -24.23 -25.88
N SER A 126 -4.78 -24.55 -25.69
CA SER A 126 -5.73 -24.94 -26.71
C SER A 126 -7.09 -24.32 -26.43
N CYS A 127 -7.86 -24.08 -27.48
CA CYS A 127 -9.28 -23.75 -27.40
C CYS A 127 -10.07 -24.86 -28.08
N ARG A 128 -11.19 -25.26 -27.49
CA ARG A 128 -12.07 -26.33 -27.93
C ARG A 128 -13.39 -25.79 -28.45
#